data_AF-A0A1L3FDN7-F1
#
_entry.id   AF-A0A1L3FDN7-F1
#
_cell.length_a   1.000
_cell.length_b   1.000
_cell.length_c   1.000
_cell.angle_alpha   90.00
_cell.angle_beta   90.00
_cell.angle_gamma   90.00
#
_symmetry.space_group_name_H-M   'P 1'
#
loop_
_entity.id
_entity.type
_entity.pdbx_description
1 polymer ?
#
loop_
_entity_poly.entity_id
_entity_poly.type
_entity_poly.pdbx_seq_one_letter_code
_entity_poly.pdbx_strand_id
1 'polypeptide(L)'
;MTPDMADEFMRRLTAGSTLSKLTSGRREPAFVSRQRFLRHCELHPEWAVGATRLIKANEQAAAHVRKTVTWRLAIQRSADKRRAADRCKNGHIRTLENTFYEQHLGYLVRRCKDCIKARRHLLMPSPDQVRASIASLHEGGTLSSAASHVQQSMRNFMRANPKLGNRLRSISEKNASAHRSAAQRARRRFAATSLIRNDGEDAYEAVRRATAHLLRDERDDVMSRMFIAIAEGRLKLSDARARVGEFLSDQRYRPRVYGDYSLNSPIGDEDGVTWLDTKTDADRLWA
;
A
#
# COMPACT_ATOMS: atom_id res chain seq x y z
N MET A 1 -4.17 53.61 36.76
CA MET A 1 -5.45 52.86 36.80
C MET A 1 -5.76 52.64 38.27
N THR A 2 -7.02 52.71 38.75
CA THR A 2 -7.28 52.31 40.15
C THR A 2 -7.10 50.79 40.28
N PRO A 3 -6.78 50.26 41.48
CA PRO A 3 -6.64 48.81 41.69
C PRO A 3 -7.86 48.03 41.18
N ASP A 4 -9.08 48.48 41.52
CA ASP A 4 -10.32 47.85 41.07
C ASP A 4 -10.46 47.82 39.54
N MET A 5 -10.03 48.89 38.86
CA MET A 5 -10.01 48.94 37.40
C MET A 5 -8.96 47.98 36.83
N ALA A 6 -7.83 47.78 37.50
CA ALA A 6 -6.79 46.85 37.07
C ALA A 6 -7.25 45.39 37.20
N ASP A 7 -7.93 45.08 38.30
CA ASP A 7 -8.48 43.74 38.55
C ASP A 7 -9.60 43.40 37.56
N GLU A 8 -10.52 44.33 37.32
CA GLU A 8 -11.56 44.16 36.31
C GLU A 8 -10.97 44.08 34.90
N PHE A 9 -9.90 44.84 34.60
CA PHE A 9 -9.19 44.73 33.32
C PHE A 9 -8.61 43.33 33.11
N MET A 10 -7.93 42.79 34.13
CA MET A 10 -7.38 41.44 34.10
C MET A 10 -8.47 40.37 34.02
N ARG A 11 -9.58 40.53 34.76
CA ARG A 11 -10.74 39.64 34.68
C ARG A 11 -11.28 39.56 33.24
N ARG A 12 -11.42 40.70 32.57
CA ARG A 12 -11.87 40.76 31.16
C ARG A 12 -10.86 40.16 30.18
N LEU A 13 -9.56 40.34 30.42
CA LEU A 13 -8.51 39.66 29.65
C LEU A 13 -8.58 38.15 29.85
N THR A 14 -8.72 37.66 31.08
CA THR A 14 -8.88 36.23 31.36
C THR A 14 -10.14 35.66 30.71
N ALA A 15 -11.22 36.46 30.62
CA ALA A 15 -12.44 36.11 29.89
C ALA A 15 -12.31 36.16 28.35
N GLY A 16 -11.11 36.42 27.81
CA GLY A 16 -10.84 36.38 26.37
C GLY A 16 -11.02 37.72 25.63
N SER A 17 -11.24 38.84 26.34
CA SER A 17 -11.33 40.15 25.69
C SER A 17 -9.99 40.59 25.11
N THR A 18 -10.01 41.21 23.93
CA THR A 18 -8.79 41.76 23.31
C THR A 18 -8.48 43.16 23.81
N LEU A 19 -7.20 43.56 23.77
CA LEU A 19 -6.76 44.90 24.16
C LEU A 19 -7.51 45.99 23.38
N SER A 20 -7.73 45.78 22.08
CA SER A 20 -8.49 46.71 21.24
C SER A 20 -9.92 46.90 21.74
N LYS A 21 -10.61 45.83 22.18
CA LYS A 21 -11.97 45.93 22.74
C LYS A 21 -11.98 46.77 24.01
N LEU A 22 -11.00 46.58 24.88
CA LEU A 22 -10.93 47.28 26.17
C LEU A 22 -10.49 48.75 26.07
N THR A 23 -9.74 49.12 25.01
CA THR A 23 -9.08 50.43 24.94
C THR A 23 -9.48 51.34 23.78
N SER A 24 -10.02 50.82 22.68
CA SER A 24 -10.19 51.59 21.43
C SER A 24 -11.57 52.21 21.22
N GLY A 25 -12.57 51.84 22.03
CA GLY A 25 -13.90 52.48 21.97
C GLY A 25 -14.72 52.24 20.70
N ARG A 26 -14.26 51.38 19.76
CA ARG A 26 -14.83 51.31 18.39
C ARG A 26 -16.26 50.77 18.30
N ARG A 27 -16.71 49.95 19.25
CA ARG A 27 -18.06 49.34 19.27
C ARG A 27 -18.77 49.54 20.60
N GLU A 28 -18.01 49.56 21.69
CA GLU A 28 -18.46 49.82 23.06
C GLU A 28 -17.53 50.89 23.63
N PRO A 29 -17.98 51.74 24.58
CA PRO A 29 -17.11 52.71 25.25
C PRO A 29 -15.84 52.05 25.81
N ALA A 30 -14.68 52.68 25.62
CA ALA A 30 -13.43 52.14 26.11
C ALA A 30 -13.47 52.04 27.64
N PHE A 31 -13.13 50.86 28.18
CA PHE A 31 -13.08 50.65 29.62
C PHE A 31 -11.96 51.48 30.26
N VAL A 32 -10.80 51.55 29.61
CA VAL A 32 -9.70 52.46 29.96
C VAL A 32 -9.02 52.97 28.69
N SER A 33 -8.51 54.20 28.72
CA SER A 33 -7.73 54.73 27.59
C SER A 33 -6.41 53.96 27.43
N ARG A 34 -5.94 53.82 26.19
CA ARG A 34 -4.67 53.13 25.90
C ARG A 34 -3.48 53.74 26.66
N GLN A 35 -3.42 55.07 26.76
CA GLN A 35 -2.37 55.77 27.52
C GLN A 35 -2.41 55.43 29.01
N ARG A 36 -3.61 55.35 29.61
CA ARG A 36 -3.76 55.00 31.03
C ARG A 36 -3.35 53.56 31.33
N PHE A 37 -3.57 52.64 30.39
CA PHE A 37 -3.06 51.26 30.45
C PHE A 37 -1.54 51.23 30.38
N LEU A 38 -0.91 51.90 29.41
CA LEU A 38 0.55 51.93 29.25
C LEU A 38 1.25 52.48 30.51
N ARG A 39 0.76 53.61 31.04
CA ARG A 39 1.29 54.19 32.27
C ARG A 39 1.15 53.25 33.48
N HIS A 40 0.10 52.44 33.53
CA HIS A 40 -0.05 51.46 34.60
C HIS A 40 0.91 50.27 34.43
N CYS A 41 1.15 49.81 33.21
CA CYS A 41 2.16 48.79 32.92
C CYS A 41 3.58 49.23 33.31
N GLU A 42 3.92 50.51 33.09
CA GLU A 42 5.21 51.09 33.48
C GLU A 42 5.40 51.11 35.00
N LEU A 43 4.35 51.43 35.75
CA LEU A 43 4.38 51.49 37.22
C LEU A 43 4.32 50.10 37.88
N HIS A 44 3.78 49.08 37.20
CA HIS A 44 3.59 47.73 37.73
C HIS A 44 4.09 46.66 36.75
N PRO A 45 5.41 46.41 36.68
CA PRO A 45 6.00 45.54 35.66
C PRO A 45 5.55 44.08 35.77
N GLU A 46 5.36 43.54 36.99
CA GLU A 46 4.87 42.17 37.19
C GLU A 46 3.46 41.96 36.62
N TRP A 47 2.57 42.94 36.87
CA TRP A 47 1.23 42.96 36.31
C TRP A 47 1.27 43.07 34.78
N ALA A 48 2.16 43.92 34.24
CA ALA A 48 2.33 44.13 32.81
C ALA A 48 2.72 42.85 32.06
N VAL A 49 3.59 42.01 32.65
CA VAL A 49 3.98 40.70 32.08
C VAL A 49 2.76 39.79 31.97
N GLY A 50 1.96 39.69 33.04
CA GLY A 50 0.73 38.89 33.06
C GLY A 50 -0.29 39.39 32.03
N ALA A 51 -0.57 40.68 32.00
CA ALA A 51 -1.49 41.30 31.06
C ALA A 51 -1.04 41.09 29.59
N THR A 52 0.25 41.30 29.30
CA THR A 52 0.81 41.15 27.95
C THR A 52 0.69 39.72 27.43
N ARG A 53 0.92 38.71 28.29
CA ARG A 53 0.74 37.30 27.94
C ARG A 53 -0.71 37.01 27.54
N LEU A 54 -1.68 37.47 28.33
CA LEU A 54 -3.11 37.29 28.04
C LEU A 54 -3.54 38.04 26.77
N ILE A 55 -3.06 39.26 26.57
CA ILE A 55 -3.35 40.06 25.37
C ILE A 55 -2.89 39.32 24.11
N LYS A 56 -1.65 38.80 24.09
CA LYS A 56 -1.12 38.03 22.95
C LYS A 56 -1.96 36.78 22.69
N ALA A 57 -2.31 36.02 23.73
CA ALA A 57 -3.13 34.82 23.60
C ALA A 57 -4.53 35.15 23.03
N ASN A 58 -5.18 36.19 23.54
CA ASN A 58 -6.50 36.62 23.08
C ASN A 58 -6.47 37.17 21.65
N GLU A 59 -5.43 37.91 21.28
CA GLU A 59 -5.24 38.40 19.92
C GLU A 59 -5.05 37.26 18.92
N GLN A 60 -4.28 36.23 19.28
CA GLN A 60 -4.12 35.02 18.47
C GLN A 60 -5.44 34.25 18.33
N ALA A 61 -6.18 34.06 19.42
CA ALA A 61 -7.49 33.41 19.40
C ALA A 61 -8.48 34.20 18.52
N ALA A 62 -8.55 35.51 18.69
CA ALA A 62 -9.41 36.38 17.89
C ALA A 62 -8.99 36.44 16.41
N ALA A 63 -7.69 36.35 16.11
CA ALA A 63 -7.19 36.23 14.73
C ALA A 63 -7.58 34.88 14.12
N HIS A 64 -7.50 33.79 14.87
CA HIS A 64 -7.92 32.47 14.43
C HIS A 64 -9.43 32.44 14.12
N VAL A 65 -10.27 32.95 15.03
CA VAL A 65 -11.72 33.07 14.82
C VAL A 65 -12.04 33.93 13.61
N ARG A 66 -11.37 35.09 13.46
CA ARG A 66 -11.53 35.92 12.26
C ARG A 66 -11.19 35.15 11.00
N LYS A 67 -10.07 34.43 10.96
CA LYS A 67 -9.65 33.66 9.79
C LYS A 67 -10.64 32.53 9.46
N THR A 68 -11.12 31.78 10.45
CA THR A 68 -12.04 30.66 10.24
C THR A 68 -13.46 31.12 9.89
N VAL A 69 -14.01 32.10 10.62
CA VAL A 69 -15.37 32.63 10.39
C VAL A 69 -15.45 33.41 9.09
N THR A 70 -14.49 34.28 8.79
CA THR A 70 -14.49 35.01 7.50
C THR A 70 -14.32 34.07 6.32
N TRP A 71 -13.49 33.03 6.44
CA TRP A 71 -13.32 32.03 5.40
C TRP A 71 -14.59 31.20 5.19
N ARG A 72 -15.24 30.74 6.27
CA ARG A 72 -16.53 30.03 6.19
C ARG A 72 -17.61 30.91 5.55
N LEU A 73 -17.73 32.16 5.98
CA LEU A 73 -18.71 33.11 5.41
C LEU A 73 -18.40 33.43 3.94
N ALA A 74 -17.12 33.57 3.56
CA ALA A 74 -16.70 33.77 2.19
C ALA A 74 -17.02 32.55 1.30
N ILE A 75 -16.81 31.33 1.82
CA ILE A 75 -17.21 30.10 1.13
C ILE A 75 -18.71 30.04 0.95
N GLN A 76 -19.48 30.34 2.00
CA GLN A 76 -20.94 30.33 1.94
C GLN A 76 -21.46 31.35 0.92
N ARG A 77 -20.98 32.61 0.97
CA ARG A 77 -21.32 33.64 -0.02
C ARG A 77 -20.94 33.24 -1.44
N SER A 78 -19.77 32.62 -1.63
CA SER A 78 -19.34 32.10 -2.93
C SER A 78 -20.21 30.93 -3.40
N ALA A 79 -20.65 30.06 -2.50
CA ALA A 79 -21.57 28.98 -2.79
C ALA A 79 -22.95 29.51 -3.17
N ASP A 80 -23.49 30.46 -2.41
CA ASP A 80 -24.80 31.07 -2.65
C ASP A 80 -24.81 31.87 -3.96
N LYS A 81 -23.76 32.67 -4.22
CA LYS A 81 -23.56 33.31 -5.53
C LYS A 81 -23.53 32.30 -6.67
N ARG A 82 -22.89 31.14 -6.47
CA ARG A 82 -22.88 30.06 -7.47
C ARG A 82 -24.21 29.31 -7.58
N ARG A 83 -25.04 29.26 -6.54
CA ARG A 83 -26.38 28.65 -6.57
C ARG A 83 -27.36 29.56 -7.30
N ALA A 84 -27.32 30.85 -7.00
CA ALA A 84 -28.15 31.90 -7.61
C ALA A 84 -27.70 32.32 -9.02
N ALA A 85 -26.52 31.92 -9.48
CA ALA A 85 -26.07 32.24 -10.82
C ALA A 85 -26.91 31.51 -11.90
N ASP A 86 -27.62 32.30 -12.71
CA ASP A 86 -28.41 31.85 -13.86
C ASP A 86 -27.57 31.27 -14.99
N ARG A 87 -26.26 31.58 -15.00
CA ARG A 87 -25.31 31.08 -15.99
C ARG A 87 -24.17 30.32 -15.33
N CYS A 88 -23.66 29.31 -16.01
CA CYS A 88 -22.47 28.60 -15.58
C CYS A 88 -21.20 29.42 -15.89
N LYS A 89 -20.03 28.94 -15.43
CA LYS A 89 -18.73 29.60 -15.72
C LYS A 89 -18.44 29.77 -17.22
N ASN A 90 -19.02 28.92 -18.07
CA ASN A 90 -18.84 28.95 -19.52
C ASN A 90 -20.01 29.65 -20.24
N GLY A 91 -20.90 30.37 -19.52
CA GLY A 91 -21.99 31.13 -20.12
C GLY A 91 -23.28 30.36 -20.40
N HIS A 92 -23.33 29.03 -20.27
CA HIS A 92 -24.57 28.26 -20.48
C HIS A 92 -25.65 28.59 -19.44
N ILE A 93 -26.88 28.73 -19.91
CA ILE A 93 -28.05 28.99 -19.05
C ILE A 93 -28.32 27.77 -18.17
N ARG A 94 -28.50 28.01 -16.87
CA ARG A 94 -28.71 27.00 -15.84
C ARG A 94 -30.19 26.82 -15.54
N THR A 95 -30.86 26.06 -16.40
CA THR A 95 -32.21 25.57 -16.14
C THR A 95 -32.19 24.35 -15.22
N LEU A 96 -33.35 23.97 -14.66
CA LEU A 96 -33.50 22.71 -13.92
C LEU A 96 -33.15 21.50 -14.80
N GLU A 97 -33.47 21.57 -16.10
CA GLU A 97 -33.16 20.51 -17.06
C GLU A 97 -31.66 20.43 -17.41
N ASN A 98 -30.95 21.57 -17.47
CA ASN A 98 -29.54 21.64 -17.84
C ASN A 98 -28.58 21.59 -16.63
N THR A 99 -29.09 21.41 -15.42
CA THR A 99 -28.25 21.28 -14.23
C THR A 99 -28.55 20.02 -13.44
N PHE A 100 -27.56 19.54 -12.70
CA PHE A 100 -27.73 18.46 -11.72
C PHE A 100 -26.77 18.68 -10.56
N TYR A 101 -27.05 18.05 -9.42
CA TYR A 101 -26.20 18.12 -8.23
C TYR A 101 -25.35 16.85 -8.13
N GLU A 102 -24.06 17.03 -7.92
CA GLU A 102 -23.08 15.95 -7.73
C GLU A 102 -22.42 16.14 -6.36
N GLN A 103 -22.31 15.08 -5.57
CA GLN A 103 -21.57 15.13 -4.32
C GLN A 103 -20.06 15.13 -4.62
N HIS A 104 -19.35 16.16 -4.16
CA HIS A 104 -17.91 16.28 -4.31
C HIS A 104 -17.30 16.70 -2.98
N LEU A 105 -16.42 15.86 -2.42
CA LEU A 105 -15.74 16.11 -1.13
C LEU A 105 -16.71 16.48 0.02
N GLY A 106 -17.86 15.80 0.09
CA GLY A 106 -18.84 15.98 1.17
C GLY A 106 -19.85 17.12 0.97
N TYR A 107 -19.78 17.88 -0.15
CA TYR A 107 -20.76 18.93 -0.46
C TYR A 107 -21.43 18.72 -1.83
N LEU A 108 -22.66 19.20 -1.98
CA LEU A 108 -23.41 19.15 -3.24
C LEU A 108 -22.99 20.31 -4.16
N VAL A 109 -22.48 19.96 -5.34
CA VAL A 109 -22.06 20.90 -6.38
C VAL A 109 -23.05 20.88 -7.54
N ARG A 110 -23.59 22.05 -7.89
CA ARG A 110 -24.42 22.22 -9.10
C ARG A 110 -23.53 22.22 -10.35
N ARG A 111 -23.61 21.16 -11.15
CA ARG A 111 -22.93 21.00 -12.44
C ARG A 111 -23.87 21.36 -13.60
N CYS A 112 -23.28 21.80 -14.71
CA CYS A 112 -24.00 22.10 -15.96
C CYS A 112 -23.82 20.92 -16.92
N LYS A 113 -24.92 20.37 -17.45
CA LYS A 113 -24.91 19.23 -18.37
C LYS A 113 -24.20 19.59 -19.67
N ASP A 114 -24.41 20.79 -20.20
CA ASP A 114 -23.73 21.25 -21.43
C ASP A 114 -22.22 21.41 -21.25
N CYS A 115 -21.75 21.93 -20.11
CA CYS A 115 -20.31 21.95 -19.82
C CYS A 115 -19.70 20.55 -19.83
N ILE A 116 -20.43 19.56 -19.32
CA ILE A 116 -19.98 18.17 -19.28
C ILE A 116 -19.99 17.57 -20.68
N LYS A 117 -21.03 17.83 -21.48
CA LYS A 117 -21.07 17.43 -22.91
C LYS A 117 -19.90 18.04 -23.67
N ALA A 118 -19.70 19.36 -23.59
CA ALA A 118 -18.59 20.05 -24.23
C ALA A 118 -17.23 19.48 -23.80
N ARG A 119 -17.04 19.22 -22.49
CA ARG A 119 -15.80 18.61 -21.98
C ARG A 119 -15.59 17.18 -22.49
N ARG A 120 -16.66 16.41 -22.72
CA ARG A 120 -16.55 15.07 -23.34
C ARG A 120 -16.07 15.17 -24.80
N HIS A 121 -16.55 16.16 -25.55
CA HIS A 121 -16.09 16.40 -26.93
C HIS A 121 -14.63 16.86 -26.99
N LEU A 122 -14.20 17.72 -26.06
CA LEU A 122 -12.81 18.20 -26.00
C LEU A 122 -11.79 17.12 -25.61
N LEU A 123 -12.26 16.02 -25.02
CA LEU A 123 -11.42 14.89 -24.60
C LEU A 123 -11.62 13.71 -25.54
N MET A 124 -11.66 13.95 -26.84
CA MET A 124 -11.54 12.91 -27.85
C MET A 124 -10.05 12.73 -28.20
N PRO A 125 -9.56 11.49 -28.33
CA PRO A 125 -8.18 11.24 -28.73
C PRO A 125 -7.99 11.69 -30.18
N SER A 126 -6.79 12.17 -30.52
CA SER A 126 -6.45 12.42 -31.92
C SER A 126 -6.47 11.10 -32.71
N PRO A 127 -6.66 11.13 -34.04
CA PRO A 127 -6.60 9.93 -34.87
C PRO A 127 -5.30 9.13 -34.66
N ASP A 128 -4.18 9.82 -34.47
CA ASP A 128 -2.88 9.19 -34.23
C ASP A 128 -2.80 8.52 -32.86
N GLN A 129 -3.40 9.12 -31.82
CA GLN A 129 -3.53 8.48 -30.51
C GLN A 129 -4.38 7.21 -30.58
N VAL A 130 -5.44 7.20 -31.40
CA VAL A 130 -6.26 6.01 -31.65
C VAL A 130 -5.44 4.93 -32.35
N ARG A 131 -4.72 5.27 -33.43
CA ARG A 131 -3.84 4.34 -34.15
C ARG A 131 -2.76 3.76 -33.24
N ALA A 132 -2.07 4.60 -32.47
CA ALA A 132 -1.03 4.17 -31.53
C ALA A 132 -1.59 3.25 -30.44
N SER A 133 -2.79 3.55 -29.92
CA SER A 133 -3.46 2.69 -28.93
C SER A 133 -3.86 1.34 -29.53
N ILE A 134 -4.32 1.33 -30.78
CA ILE A 134 -4.64 0.09 -31.51
C ILE A 134 -3.37 -0.75 -31.73
N ALA A 135 -2.28 -0.13 -32.21
CA ALA A 135 -1.00 -0.81 -32.40
C ALA A 135 -0.49 -1.42 -31.09
N SER A 136 -0.48 -0.64 -30.00
CA SER A 136 -0.08 -1.11 -28.67
C SER A 136 -0.94 -2.29 -28.19
N LEU A 137 -2.24 -2.29 -28.45
CA LEU A 137 -3.11 -3.43 -28.12
C LEU A 137 -2.77 -4.67 -28.95
N HIS A 138 -2.37 -4.53 -30.21
CA HIS A 138 -1.93 -5.65 -31.03
C HIS A 138 -0.57 -6.22 -30.59
N GLU A 139 0.30 -5.39 -30.00
CA GLU A 139 1.58 -5.78 -29.41
C GLU A 139 1.45 -6.42 -28.01
N GLY A 140 0.21 -6.62 -27.51
CA GLY A 140 -0.04 -7.21 -26.20
C GLY A 140 -0.18 -6.19 -25.06
N GLY A 141 -0.20 -4.89 -25.37
CA GLY A 141 -0.52 -3.82 -24.42
C GLY A 141 -1.96 -3.89 -23.89
N THR A 142 -2.30 -3.08 -22.88
CA THR A 142 -3.67 -3.02 -22.33
C THR A 142 -4.19 -1.59 -22.35
N LEU A 143 -5.52 -1.40 -22.34
CA LEU A 143 -6.09 -0.06 -22.22
C LEU A 143 -5.70 0.65 -20.90
N SER A 144 -5.30 -0.12 -19.88
CA SER A 144 -4.81 0.38 -18.59
C SER A 144 -3.33 0.76 -18.56
N SER A 145 -2.53 0.38 -19.56
CA SER A 145 -1.09 0.73 -19.57
C SER A 145 -0.80 2.12 -20.13
N ALA A 146 -1.78 2.75 -20.80
CA ALA A 146 -1.64 4.12 -21.28
C ALA A 146 -1.67 5.16 -20.15
N ALA A 147 -1.09 6.34 -20.36
CA ALA A 147 -1.16 7.46 -19.42
C ALA A 147 -2.63 7.85 -19.11
N SER A 148 -2.90 8.32 -17.89
CA SER A 148 -4.26 8.57 -17.37
C SER A 148 -5.13 9.47 -18.26
N HIS A 149 -4.53 10.49 -18.89
CA HIS A 149 -5.23 11.39 -19.81
C HIS A 149 -5.66 10.69 -21.10
N VAL A 150 -4.80 9.82 -21.67
CA VAL A 150 -5.11 9.00 -22.86
C VAL A 150 -6.19 7.98 -22.54
N GLN A 151 -6.18 7.40 -21.33
CA GLN A 151 -7.24 6.47 -20.92
C GLN A 151 -8.61 7.13 -20.92
N GLN A 152 -8.72 8.36 -20.39
CA GLN A 152 -10.00 9.06 -20.33
C GLN A 152 -10.50 9.45 -21.72
N SER A 153 -9.61 9.90 -22.61
CA SER A 153 -9.99 10.20 -23.99
C SER A 153 -10.40 8.94 -24.75
N MET A 154 -9.66 7.84 -24.59
CA MET A 154 -10.01 6.55 -25.19
C MET A 154 -11.36 6.02 -24.69
N ARG A 155 -11.69 6.18 -23.40
CA ARG A 155 -13.03 5.83 -22.88
C ARG A 155 -14.13 6.65 -23.55
N ASN A 156 -13.91 7.93 -23.79
CA ASN A 156 -14.87 8.76 -24.51
C ASN A 156 -15.01 8.29 -25.96
N PHE A 157 -13.91 7.99 -26.63
CA PHE A 157 -13.89 7.43 -27.99
C PHE A 157 -14.67 6.11 -28.08
N MET A 158 -14.46 5.19 -27.15
CA MET A 158 -15.16 3.90 -27.12
C MET A 158 -16.66 4.04 -26.85
N ARG A 159 -17.08 5.07 -26.08
CA ARG A 159 -18.51 5.38 -25.87
C ARG A 159 -19.14 5.97 -27.13
N ALA A 160 -18.42 6.82 -27.84
CA ALA A 160 -18.86 7.40 -29.11
C ALA A 160 -18.91 6.34 -30.24
N ASN A 161 -18.04 5.32 -30.17
CA ASN A 161 -17.91 4.27 -31.19
C ASN A 161 -18.08 2.87 -30.55
N PRO A 162 -19.30 2.45 -30.19
CA PRO A 162 -19.51 1.24 -29.38
C PRO A 162 -19.01 -0.05 -30.04
N LYS A 163 -19.16 -0.19 -31.37
CA LYS A 163 -18.67 -1.36 -32.12
C LYS A 163 -17.14 -1.51 -32.00
N LEU A 164 -16.40 -0.42 -32.26
CA LEU A 164 -14.94 -0.41 -32.12
C LEU A 164 -14.53 -0.56 -30.65
N GLY A 165 -15.20 0.14 -29.74
CA GLY A 165 -14.92 0.07 -28.31
C GLY A 165 -15.09 -1.33 -27.73
N ASN A 166 -16.08 -2.11 -28.19
CA ASN A 166 -16.22 -3.51 -27.81
C ASN A 166 -15.05 -4.37 -28.29
N ARG A 167 -14.59 -4.14 -29.53
CA ARG A 167 -13.42 -4.85 -30.08
C ARG A 167 -12.14 -4.52 -29.31
N LEU A 168 -11.88 -3.23 -29.01
CA LEU A 168 -10.72 -2.81 -28.23
C LEU A 168 -10.74 -3.37 -26.80
N ARG A 169 -11.92 -3.40 -26.16
CA ARG A 169 -12.09 -4.05 -24.84
C ARG A 169 -11.77 -5.54 -24.89
N SER A 170 -12.30 -6.26 -25.88
CA SER A 170 -12.03 -7.69 -26.03
C SER A 170 -10.53 -7.99 -26.22
N ILE A 171 -9.83 -7.22 -27.05
CA ILE A 171 -8.37 -7.38 -27.23
C ILE A 171 -7.64 -7.07 -25.91
N SER A 172 -7.97 -5.96 -25.26
CA SER A 172 -7.36 -5.58 -23.98
C SER A 172 -7.61 -6.60 -22.87
N GLU A 173 -8.78 -7.22 -22.81
CA GLU A 173 -9.13 -8.25 -21.83
C GLU A 173 -8.33 -9.55 -22.09
N LYS A 174 -8.19 -9.95 -23.36
CA LYS A 174 -7.32 -11.08 -23.74
C LYS A 174 -5.87 -10.82 -23.32
N ASN A 175 -5.34 -9.64 -23.61
CA ASN A 175 -3.98 -9.25 -23.23
C ASN A 175 -3.82 -9.22 -21.71
N ALA A 176 -4.77 -8.63 -20.98
CA ALA A 176 -4.75 -8.61 -19.52
C ALA A 176 -4.81 -10.02 -18.93
N SER A 177 -5.59 -10.93 -19.52
CA SER A 177 -5.63 -12.34 -19.12
C SER A 177 -4.30 -13.06 -19.37
N ALA A 178 -3.67 -12.81 -20.53
CA ALA A 178 -2.35 -13.33 -20.86
C ALA A 178 -1.28 -12.82 -19.88
N HIS A 179 -1.28 -11.53 -19.55
CA HIS A 179 -0.39 -10.93 -18.54
C HIS A 179 -0.60 -11.53 -17.16
N ARG A 180 -1.85 -11.68 -16.70
CA ARG A 180 -2.16 -12.33 -15.42
C ARG A 180 -1.70 -13.78 -15.40
N SER A 181 -1.92 -14.52 -16.48
CA SER A 181 -1.50 -15.92 -16.61
C SER A 181 0.03 -16.03 -16.62
N ALA A 182 0.73 -15.15 -17.34
CA ALA A 182 2.18 -15.08 -17.35
C ALA A 182 2.75 -14.73 -15.97
N ALA A 183 2.19 -13.73 -15.30
CA ALA A 183 2.57 -13.36 -13.94
C ALA A 183 2.31 -14.50 -12.93
N GLN A 184 1.18 -15.22 -13.07
CA GLN A 184 0.88 -16.36 -12.22
C GLN A 184 1.85 -17.53 -12.48
N ARG A 185 2.18 -17.82 -13.75
CA ARG A 185 3.22 -18.80 -14.10
C ARG A 185 4.58 -18.40 -13.55
N ALA A 186 4.95 -17.13 -13.65
CA ALA A 186 6.17 -16.61 -13.05
C ALA A 186 6.17 -16.81 -11.53
N ARG A 187 5.09 -16.43 -10.83
CA ARG A 187 4.95 -16.67 -9.38
C ARG A 187 5.03 -18.14 -9.02
N ARG A 188 4.41 -19.03 -9.80
CA ARG A 188 4.53 -20.48 -9.61
C ARG A 188 5.96 -20.96 -9.79
N ARG A 189 6.68 -20.47 -10.80
CA ARG A 189 8.13 -20.71 -10.95
C ARG A 189 8.92 -20.18 -9.75
N PHE A 190 8.49 -19.06 -9.15
CA PHE A 190 9.14 -18.52 -7.96
C PHE A 190 8.82 -19.30 -6.66
N ALA A 191 7.65 -19.93 -6.59
CA ALA A 191 7.22 -20.75 -5.46
C ALA A 191 7.60 -22.23 -5.62
N ALA A 192 7.97 -22.66 -6.83
CA ALA A 192 8.39 -24.02 -7.09
C ALA A 192 9.69 -24.32 -6.31
N THR A 193 9.75 -25.55 -5.79
CA THR A 193 10.90 -26.09 -5.06
C THR A 193 12.14 -26.06 -5.94
N SER A 194 13.31 -25.99 -5.31
CA SER A 194 14.59 -25.79 -6.02
C SER A 194 14.84 -26.83 -7.11
N LEU A 195 14.27 -28.03 -7.02
CA LEU A 195 14.30 -29.06 -8.07
C LEU A 195 13.71 -28.65 -9.42
N ILE A 196 12.68 -27.80 -9.45
CA ILE A 196 11.96 -27.45 -10.70
C ILE A 196 12.59 -26.21 -11.38
N ARG A 197 13.52 -25.53 -10.69
CA ARG A 197 14.04 -24.21 -11.07
C ARG A 197 15.36 -24.20 -11.82
N ASN A 198 16.11 -25.29 -11.90
CA ASN A 198 17.53 -25.20 -12.28
C ASN A 198 17.82 -25.16 -13.77
N ASP A 199 17.14 -24.36 -14.59
CA ASP A 199 17.65 -23.99 -15.93
C ASP A 199 18.21 -25.14 -16.83
N GLY A 200 17.80 -26.40 -16.63
CA GLY A 200 18.34 -27.59 -17.30
C GLY A 200 19.45 -28.38 -16.58
N GLU A 201 19.94 -27.95 -15.41
CA GLU A 201 20.76 -28.79 -14.52
C GLU A 201 19.89 -29.85 -13.86
N ASP A 202 20.10 -31.09 -14.26
CA ASP A 202 19.47 -32.25 -13.64
C ASP A 202 19.99 -32.40 -12.20
N ALA A 203 19.07 -32.22 -11.24
CA ALA A 203 19.36 -32.39 -9.83
C ALA A 203 19.96 -33.78 -9.55
N TYR A 204 19.59 -34.78 -10.35
CA TYR A 204 20.19 -36.11 -10.31
C TYR A 204 21.65 -36.11 -10.70
N GLU A 205 22.01 -35.50 -11.82
CA GLU A 205 23.41 -35.43 -12.23
C GLU A 205 24.27 -34.62 -11.27
N ALA A 206 23.76 -33.51 -10.73
CA ALA A 206 24.48 -32.70 -9.76
C ALA A 206 24.75 -33.47 -8.45
N VAL A 207 23.72 -34.14 -7.91
CA VAL A 207 23.84 -34.95 -6.69
C VAL A 207 24.74 -36.17 -6.94
N ARG A 208 24.56 -36.88 -8.07
CA ARG A 208 25.38 -38.03 -8.47
C ARG A 208 26.86 -37.67 -8.59
N ARG A 209 27.19 -36.51 -9.18
CA ARG A 209 28.57 -36.00 -9.26
C ARG A 209 29.11 -35.61 -7.89
N ALA A 210 28.28 -34.97 -7.06
CA ALA A 210 28.68 -34.58 -5.72
C ALA A 210 29.05 -35.79 -4.85
N THR A 211 28.29 -36.88 -4.93
CA THR A 211 28.49 -38.10 -4.14
C THR A 211 29.40 -39.15 -4.79
N ALA A 212 29.99 -38.85 -5.96
CA ALA A 212 30.80 -39.81 -6.72
C ALA A 212 32.05 -40.33 -6.01
N HIS A 213 32.50 -39.65 -4.94
CA HIS A 213 33.65 -40.04 -4.12
C HIS A 213 33.28 -40.95 -2.94
N LEU A 214 31.99 -41.18 -2.67
CA LEU A 214 31.52 -42.03 -1.58
C LEU A 214 31.52 -43.51 -1.99
N LEU A 215 31.64 -44.42 -1.01
CA LEU A 215 31.45 -45.86 -1.19
C LEU A 215 30.03 -46.16 -1.68
N ARG A 216 29.86 -47.22 -2.47
CA ARG A 216 28.60 -47.50 -3.19
C ARG A 216 27.41 -47.67 -2.24
N ASP A 217 27.65 -48.36 -1.15
CA ASP A 217 26.76 -48.68 -0.04
C ASP A 217 26.32 -47.44 0.75
N GLU A 218 27.16 -46.41 0.88
CA GLU A 218 26.79 -45.14 1.52
C GLU A 218 26.19 -44.13 0.52
N ARG A 219 26.56 -44.26 -0.75
CA ARG A 219 26.24 -43.31 -1.81
C ARG A 219 24.74 -43.20 -2.04
N ASP A 220 24.03 -44.32 -2.19
CA ASP A 220 22.62 -44.32 -2.57
C ASP A 220 21.74 -43.67 -1.48
N ASP A 221 22.03 -43.96 -0.22
CA ASP A 221 21.34 -43.36 0.93
C ASP A 221 21.61 -41.86 1.05
N VAL A 222 22.88 -41.44 0.91
CA VAL A 222 23.25 -40.03 0.95
C VAL A 222 22.64 -39.28 -0.23
N MET A 223 22.64 -39.86 -1.43
CA MET A 223 21.98 -39.29 -2.61
C MET A 223 20.48 -39.09 -2.37
N SER A 224 19.76 -40.13 -1.90
CA SER A 224 18.33 -40.06 -1.61
C SER A 224 17.99 -38.94 -0.61
N ARG A 225 18.79 -38.79 0.46
CA ARG A 225 18.59 -37.72 1.44
C ARG A 225 18.89 -36.33 0.90
N MET A 226 19.96 -36.19 0.11
CA MET A 226 20.26 -34.92 -0.56
C MET A 226 19.13 -34.50 -1.51
N PHE A 227 18.52 -35.45 -2.21
CA PHE A 227 17.35 -35.19 -3.05
C PHE A 227 16.15 -34.69 -2.27
N ILE A 228 15.81 -35.35 -1.15
CA ILE A 228 14.72 -34.92 -0.28
C ILE A 228 15.01 -33.50 0.26
N ALA A 229 16.24 -33.22 0.68
CA ALA A 229 16.62 -31.89 1.15
C ALA A 229 16.54 -30.81 0.05
N ILE A 230 16.86 -31.14 -1.21
CA ILE A 230 16.67 -30.23 -2.35
C ILE A 230 15.17 -30.03 -2.63
N ALA A 231 14.36 -31.09 -2.50
CA ALA A 231 12.90 -31.04 -2.68
C ALA A 231 12.23 -30.14 -1.64
N GLU A 232 12.69 -30.22 -0.40
CA GLU A 232 12.21 -29.39 0.71
C GLU A 232 12.83 -27.98 0.71
N GLY A 233 13.78 -27.69 -0.18
CA GLY A 233 14.47 -26.40 -0.26
C GLY A 233 15.49 -26.16 0.86
N ARG A 234 15.87 -27.20 1.62
CA ARG A 234 16.90 -27.15 2.67
C ARG A 234 18.33 -27.22 2.11
N LEU A 235 18.50 -27.72 0.89
CA LEU A 235 19.77 -27.80 0.17
C LEU A 235 19.63 -27.16 -1.21
N LYS A 236 20.52 -26.21 -1.55
CA LYS A 236 20.64 -25.67 -2.91
C LYS A 236 21.57 -26.57 -3.73
N LEU A 237 21.33 -26.67 -5.03
CA LEU A 237 22.14 -27.49 -5.93
C LEU A 237 23.58 -27.00 -6.06
N SER A 238 23.80 -25.68 -6.04
CA SER A 238 25.14 -25.07 -5.97
C SER A 238 25.96 -25.57 -4.77
N ASP A 239 25.27 -25.92 -3.68
CA ASP A 239 25.87 -26.26 -2.40
C ASP A 239 25.96 -27.78 -2.22
N ALA A 240 25.43 -28.57 -3.16
CA ALA A 240 25.34 -30.02 -3.07
C ALA A 240 26.72 -30.64 -2.80
N ARG A 241 27.75 -30.23 -3.55
CA ARG A 241 29.12 -30.73 -3.39
C ARG A 241 29.75 -30.35 -2.05
N ALA A 242 29.51 -29.13 -1.57
CA ALA A 242 30.09 -28.65 -0.31
C ALA A 242 29.44 -29.31 0.92
N ARG A 243 28.17 -29.68 0.83
CA ARG A 243 27.39 -30.21 1.96
C ARG A 243 27.30 -31.74 2.01
N VAL A 244 27.90 -32.48 1.08
CA VAL A 244 27.88 -33.98 1.11
C VAL A 244 28.31 -34.53 2.47
N GLY A 245 29.35 -33.95 3.09
CA GLY A 245 29.85 -34.41 4.39
C GLY A 245 28.83 -34.32 5.53
N GLU A 246 27.91 -33.35 5.50
CA GLU A 246 26.83 -33.22 6.47
C GLU A 246 25.86 -34.39 6.37
N PHE A 247 25.44 -34.74 5.15
CA PHE A 247 24.53 -35.85 4.89
C PHE A 247 25.19 -37.21 5.18
N LEU A 248 26.49 -37.35 4.89
CA LEU A 248 27.26 -38.55 5.23
C LEU A 248 27.41 -38.71 6.74
N SER A 249 27.70 -37.62 7.45
CA SER A 249 27.78 -37.64 8.91
C SER A 249 26.43 -37.97 9.55
N ASP A 250 25.33 -37.40 9.05
CA ASP A 250 23.97 -37.74 9.50
C ASP A 250 23.60 -39.20 9.16
N GLN A 251 24.03 -39.74 8.01
CA GLN A 251 23.84 -41.14 7.66
C GLN A 251 24.57 -42.07 8.65
N ARG A 252 25.81 -41.76 9.02
CA ARG A 252 26.64 -42.56 9.93
C ARG A 252 26.24 -42.41 11.40
N TYR A 253 25.76 -41.24 11.79
CA TYR A 253 25.34 -40.96 13.17
C TYR A 253 23.99 -41.57 13.49
N ARG A 254 23.12 -41.75 12.49
CA ARG A 254 21.86 -42.45 12.73
C ARG A 254 22.15 -43.87 13.17
N PRO A 255 21.49 -44.34 14.24
CA PRO A 255 21.51 -45.76 14.57
C PRO A 255 21.12 -46.50 13.30
N ARG A 256 22.02 -47.33 12.77
CA ARG A 256 21.61 -48.28 11.76
C ARG A 256 20.45 -49.03 12.41
N VAL A 257 19.27 -48.95 11.82
CA VAL A 257 18.06 -49.61 12.36
C VAL A 257 18.32 -51.11 12.56
N TYR A 258 19.33 -51.63 11.85
CA TYR A 258 20.05 -52.85 12.16
C TYR A 258 21.51 -52.47 12.51
N GLY A 259 21.87 -52.38 13.80
CA GLY A 259 23.25 -52.22 14.23
C GLY A 259 24.15 -53.35 13.72
N ASP A 260 25.43 -53.39 14.11
CA ASP A 260 26.30 -54.57 13.96
C ASP A 260 25.81 -55.70 14.90
N TYR A 261 24.52 -56.03 14.83
CA TYR A 261 23.97 -57.21 15.42
C TYR A 261 24.57 -58.37 14.63
N SER A 262 25.48 -59.09 15.28
CA SER A 262 25.75 -60.46 14.90
C SER A 262 24.40 -61.16 14.74
N LEU A 263 24.25 -62.05 13.76
CA LEU A 263 23.03 -62.86 13.69
C LEU A 263 22.81 -63.64 15.00
N ASN A 264 23.86 -63.84 15.79
CA ASN A 264 23.81 -64.48 17.10
C ASN A 264 23.49 -63.49 18.24
N SER A 265 23.28 -62.20 17.96
CA SER A 265 22.84 -61.25 18.96
C SER A 265 21.39 -61.55 19.35
N PRO A 266 21.06 -61.56 20.65
CA PRO A 266 19.72 -61.84 21.12
C PRO A 266 18.74 -60.74 20.69
N ILE A 267 17.53 -61.14 20.29
CA ILE A 267 16.38 -60.27 20.07
C ILE A 267 15.68 -60.14 21.42
N GLY A 268 16.03 -59.09 22.16
CA GLY A 268 15.47 -58.80 23.48
C GLY A 268 16.16 -59.53 24.63
N ASP A 269 15.74 -59.22 25.85
CA ASP A 269 16.48 -59.58 27.06
C ASP A 269 16.08 -60.94 27.66
N GLU A 270 14.95 -61.53 27.26
CA GLU A 270 14.32 -62.60 28.07
C GLU A 270 14.30 -64.01 27.47
N ASP A 271 14.49 -64.24 26.15
CA ASP A 271 14.15 -65.55 25.58
C ASP A 271 15.29 -66.28 24.82
N GLY A 272 16.52 -65.75 24.78
CA GLY A 272 17.64 -66.41 24.09
C GLY A 272 17.46 -66.58 22.57
N VAL A 273 16.38 -66.06 22.00
CA VAL A 273 16.10 -66.02 20.57
C VAL A 273 17.04 -65.03 19.92
N THR A 274 17.77 -65.46 18.89
CA THR A 274 18.73 -64.62 18.17
C THR A 274 18.17 -64.15 16.83
N TRP A 275 18.77 -63.14 16.21
CA TRP A 275 18.40 -62.71 14.86
C TRP A 275 18.51 -63.85 13.82
N LEU A 276 19.36 -64.85 14.07
CA LEU A 276 19.48 -66.06 13.25
C LEU A 276 18.20 -66.91 13.24
N ASP A 277 17.48 -66.95 14.37
CA ASP A 277 16.28 -67.78 14.54
C ASP A 277 15.05 -67.16 13.84
N THR A 278 15.11 -65.86 13.51
CA THR A 278 14.06 -65.19 12.73
C THR A 278 14.18 -65.39 11.22
N LYS A 279 15.30 -65.96 10.74
CA LYS A 279 15.41 -66.39 9.35
C LYS A 279 14.67 -67.72 9.17
N THR A 280 13.55 -67.67 8.47
CA THR A 280 12.83 -68.88 8.05
C THR A 280 13.65 -69.70 7.05
N ASP A 281 13.39 -71.01 6.94
CA ASP A 281 14.13 -71.91 6.02
C ASP A 281 14.12 -71.47 4.55
N ALA A 282 13.19 -70.60 4.14
CA ALA A 282 13.16 -70.00 2.82
C ALA A 282 14.37 -69.09 2.54
N ASP A 283 14.92 -68.41 3.56
CA ASP A 283 16.07 -67.51 3.42
C ASP A 283 17.42 -68.24 3.45
N ARG A 284 17.45 -69.52 3.85
CA ARG A 284 18.65 -70.38 3.84
C ARG A 284 18.94 -71.00 2.47
N LEU A 285 17.98 -70.96 1.54
CA LEU A 285 18.09 -71.57 0.21
C LEU A 285 18.87 -70.71 -0.81
N TRP A 286 19.28 -69.49 -0.46
CA TRP A 286 19.95 -68.53 -1.36
C TRP A 286 21.38 -68.15 -0.92
N ALA A 287 21.99 -68.92 -0.02
CA ALA A 287 23.42 -68.85 0.31
C ALA A 287 24.17 -70.02 -0.33
#